data_AF-A0A7X1P726-F1
#
_entry.id   AF-A0A7X1P726-F1
#
_cell.length_a   1.000
_cell.length_b   1.000
_cell.length_c   1.000
_cell.angle_alpha   90.00
_cell.angle_beta   90.00
_cell.angle_gamma   90.00
#
_symmetry.space_group_name_H-M   'P 1'
#
loop_
_entity.id
_entity.type
_entity.pdbx_description
1 polymer ?
#
loop_
_entity_poly.entity_id
_entity_poly.type
_entity_poly.pdbx_seq_one_letter_code
_entity_poly.pdbx_strand_id
1 'polypeptide(L)'
;MQAFVILMIVLVAAGTLFDILHKGSARYFFENWRRSKTRSTKEISGGEMVSIAVQTAVVDVLTSGEFCNQRRRIAHLLTMYGFVLYVVTTAIMVFCYPTPVTPTPPILPVLWWLGGLMVCTSGYWFWFFIRVDVAAEGNSPFRLMKADLFILSLLASVTLGLIWAWLQANGIAGASAVFGLYILATVVLFGGVPWSKFAHMFFKPAAAFEKRLSEANGTVQNLPTLTRDDPEQQQRHSMELLRDAPMDMGLGIKREAPRHY
;
A
#
# COMPACT_ATOMS: atom_id res chain seq x y z
N MET A 1 6.14 -25.80 10.44
CA MET A 1 5.52 -24.74 9.61
C MET A 1 4.51 -23.87 10.38
N GLN A 2 3.54 -24.44 11.10
CA GLN A 2 2.55 -23.65 11.86
C GLN A 2 3.18 -22.64 12.83
N ALA A 3 4.10 -23.09 13.69
CA ALA A 3 4.82 -22.22 14.62
C ALA A 3 5.58 -21.07 13.91
N PHE A 4 6.14 -21.34 12.73
CA PHE A 4 6.80 -20.32 11.92
C PHE A 4 5.81 -19.26 11.43
N VAL A 5 4.64 -19.67 10.92
CA VAL A 5 3.59 -18.72 10.48
C VAL A 5 3.08 -17.89 11.66
N ILE A 6 2.85 -18.51 12.83
CA ILE A 6 2.48 -17.78 14.06
C ILE A 6 3.54 -16.75 14.43
N LEU A 7 4.82 -17.14 14.40
CA LEU A 7 5.93 -16.22 14.67
C LEU A 7 5.93 -15.03 13.70
N MET A 8 5.69 -15.26 12.40
CA MET A 8 5.62 -14.17 11.41
C MET A 8 4.46 -13.21 11.70
N ILE A 9 3.29 -13.72 12.10
CA ILE A 9 2.14 -12.89 12.52
C ILE A 9 2.52 -12.04 13.73
N VAL A 10 3.18 -12.64 14.73
CA VAL A 10 3.66 -11.93 15.93
C VAL A 10 4.67 -10.84 15.56
N LEU A 11 5.61 -11.11 14.66
CA LEU A 11 6.58 -10.11 14.19
C LEU A 11 5.89 -8.93 13.49
N VAL A 12 4.88 -9.18 12.65
CA VAL A 12 4.10 -8.10 12.02
C VAL A 12 3.36 -7.27 13.05
N ALA A 13 2.68 -7.90 14.00
CA ALA A 13 1.93 -7.20 15.05
C ALA A 13 2.87 -6.38 15.95
N ALA A 14 3.93 -7.00 16.46
CA ALA A 14 4.91 -6.33 17.32
C ALA A 14 5.65 -5.21 16.57
N GLY A 15 6.06 -5.45 15.32
CA GLY A 15 6.73 -4.45 14.50
C GLY A 15 5.83 -3.26 14.18
N THR A 16 4.55 -3.49 13.90
CA THR A 16 3.57 -2.43 13.67
C THR A 16 3.31 -1.63 14.95
N LEU A 17 3.13 -2.29 16.10
CA LEU A 17 2.97 -1.61 17.39
C LEU A 17 4.20 -0.77 17.75
N PHE A 18 5.40 -1.32 17.53
CA PHE A 18 6.64 -0.57 17.71
C PHE A 18 6.69 0.66 16.80
N ASP A 19 6.31 0.54 15.53
CA ASP A 19 6.26 1.65 14.58
C ASP A 19 5.30 2.76 15.04
N ILE A 20 4.10 2.39 15.53
CA ILE A 20 3.11 3.30 16.12
C ILE A 20 3.71 4.09 17.28
N LEU A 21 4.33 3.37 18.22
CA LEU A 21 4.90 3.93 19.44
C LEU A 21 6.10 4.83 19.13
N HIS A 22 7.01 4.36 18.28
CA HIS A 22 8.24 5.06 17.93
C HIS A 22 7.97 6.35 17.17
N LYS A 23 7.03 6.33 16.21
CA LYS A 23 6.65 7.53 15.44
C LYS A 23 5.65 8.44 16.16
N GLY A 24 5.09 8.00 17.29
CA GLY A 24 4.05 8.74 18.01
C GLY A 24 2.78 8.95 17.18
N SER A 25 2.54 8.13 16.16
CA SER A 25 1.46 8.34 15.18
C SER A 25 0.09 8.30 15.84
N ALA A 26 -0.13 7.38 16.79
CA ALA A 26 -1.39 7.32 17.54
C ALA A 26 -1.65 8.62 18.33
N ARG A 27 -0.64 9.14 19.02
CA ARG A 27 -0.78 10.42 19.76
C ARG A 27 -1.13 11.56 18.82
N TYR A 28 -0.44 11.64 17.69
CA TYR A 28 -0.72 12.62 16.64
C TYR A 28 -2.18 12.51 16.14
N PHE A 29 -2.66 11.31 15.80
CA PHE A 29 -4.02 11.11 15.34
C PHE A 29 -5.07 11.53 16.37
N PHE A 30 -4.89 11.16 17.65
CA PHE A 30 -5.82 11.54 18.71
C PHE A 30 -5.84 13.05 18.97
N GLU A 31 -4.67 13.69 18.99
CA GLU A 31 -4.58 15.13 19.15
C GLU A 31 -5.21 15.86 17.96
N ASN A 32 -4.92 15.41 16.73
CA ASN A 32 -5.47 16.02 15.53
C ASN A 32 -6.99 15.86 15.46
N TRP A 33 -7.51 14.68 15.81
CA TRP A 33 -8.94 14.42 15.93
C TRP A 33 -9.63 15.39 16.89
N ARG A 34 -9.04 15.58 18.09
CA ARG A 34 -9.58 16.49 19.11
C ARG A 34 -9.59 17.93 18.62
N ARG A 35 -8.50 18.38 17.98
CA ARG A 35 -8.39 19.73 17.38
C ARG A 35 -9.37 19.94 16.23
N SER A 36 -9.55 18.94 15.38
CA SER A 36 -10.50 18.98 14.27
C SER A 36 -11.94 19.13 14.81
N LYS A 37 -12.30 18.37 15.85
CA LYS A 37 -13.63 18.49 16.47
C LYS A 37 -13.90 19.89 17.04
N THR A 38 -12.91 20.54 17.65
CA THR A 38 -13.06 21.91 18.17
C THR A 38 -13.09 22.99 17.09
N ARG A 39 -12.54 22.71 15.90
CA ARG A 39 -12.50 23.62 14.75
C ARG A 39 -13.57 23.34 13.71
N SER A 40 -14.41 22.34 13.97
CA SER A 40 -15.42 21.88 13.05
C SER A 40 -16.41 22.99 12.74
N THR A 41 -16.68 23.23 11.47
CA THR A 41 -17.70 24.20 11.03
C THR A 41 -19.07 23.53 10.90
N LYS A 42 -19.10 22.20 10.86
CA LYS A 42 -20.31 21.37 10.74
C LYS A 42 -20.27 20.22 11.73
N GLU A 43 -21.40 19.88 12.34
CA GLU A 43 -21.52 18.63 13.09
C GLU A 43 -21.80 17.48 12.12
N ILE A 44 -21.13 16.34 12.32
CA ILE A 44 -21.34 15.15 11.50
C ILE A 44 -22.25 14.19 12.27
N SER A 45 -23.35 13.80 11.63
CA SER A 45 -24.29 12.82 12.19
C SER A 45 -23.69 11.41 12.23
N GLY A 46 -24.24 10.54 13.08
CA GLY A 46 -23.82 9.12 13.13
C GLY A 46 -23.96 8.40 11.78
N GLY A 47 -24.98 8.74 10.98
CA GLY A 47 -25.17 8.17 9.65
C GLY A 47 -24.09 8.60 8.64
N GLU A 48 -23.71 9.87 8.65
CA GLU A 48 -22.62 10.38 7.81
C GLU A 48 -21.27 9.78 8.20
N MET A 49 -21.01 9.59 9.51
CA MET A 49 -19.82 8.90 10.00
C MET A 49 -19.69 7.48 9.41
N VAL A 50 -20.79 6.72 9.42
CA VAL A 50 -20.85 5.37 8.84
C VAL A 50 -20.63 5.44 7.32
N SER A 51 -21.28 6.38 6.63
CA SER A 51 -21.10 6.58 5.19
C SER A 51 -19.64 6.86 4.83
N ILE A 52 -18.96 7.74 5.58
CA ILE A 52 -17.53 8.06 5.39
C ILE A 52 -16.67 6.83 5.62
N ALA A 53 -16.95 6.03 6.66
CA ALA A 53 -16.21 4.79 6.92
C ALA A 53 -16.38 3.78 5.79
N VAL A 54 -17.60 3.59 5.28
CA VAL A 54 -17.89 2.72 4.14
C VAL A 54 -17.20 3.21 2.87
N GLN A 55 -17.28 4.51 2.57
CA GLN A 55 -16.57 5.10 1.43
C GLN A 55 -15.07 4.90 1.54
N THR A 56 -14.49 5.09 2.72
CA THR A 56 -13.06 4.88 2.95
C THR A 56 -12.68 3.42 2.66
N ALA A 57 -13.44 2.47 3.21
CA ALA A 57 -13.19 1.06 2.99
C ALA A 57 -13.31 0.68 1.50
N VAL A 58 -14.37 1.10 0.83
CA VAL A 58 -14.62 0.72 -0.56
C VAL A 58 -13.68 1.46 -1.51
N VAL A 59 -13.63 2.79 -1.44
CA VAL A 59 -12.89 3.60 -2.40
C VAL A 59 -11.40 3.54 -2.11
N ASP A 60 -10.98 3.84 -0.88
CA ASP A 60 -9.56 4.01 -0.57
C ASP A 60 -8.86 2.68 -0.29
N VAL A 61 -9.50 1.74 0.41
CA VAL A 61 -8.86 0.44 0.70
C VAL A 61 -9.03 -0.54 -0.45
N LEU A 62 -10.27 -0.88 -0.84
CA LEU A 62 -10.50 -1.93 -1.83
C LEU A 62 -10.07 -1.52 -3.23
N THR A 63 -10.35 -0.28 -3.65
CA THR A 63 -10.01 0.17 -5.00
C THR A 63 -8.77 1.03 -5.09
N SER A 64 -8.12 1.36 -3.97
CA SER A 64 -6.97 2.27 -3.93
C SER A 64 -7.21 3.56 -4.71
N GLY A 65 -8.40 4.15 -4.53
CA GLY A 65 -8.91 5.30 -5.27
C GLY A 65 -8.09 6.58 -5.09
N GLU A 66 -7.28 6.64 -4.04
CA GLU A 66 -6.32 7.72 -3.79
C GLU A 66 -5.21 7.84 -4.87
N PHE A 67 -4.95 6.78 -5.65
CA PHE A 67 -3.94 6.82 -6.69
C PHE A 67 -4.49 7.52 -7.93
N CYS A 68 -4.09 8.77 -8.13
CA CYS A 68 -4.38 9.50 -9.37
C CYS A 68 -3.67 8.91 -10.61
N ASN A 69 -2.57 8.18 -10.42
CA ASN A 69 -1.84 7.52 -11.50
C ASN A 69 -2.35 6.09 -11.70
N GLN A 70 -3.00 5.84 -12.84
CA GLN A 70 -3.63 4.55 -13.14
C GLN A 70 -2.64 3.38 -13.18
N ARG A 71 -1.41 3.56 -13.67
CA ARG A 71 -0.40 2.50 -13.68
C ARG A 71 0.01 2.11 -12.25
N ARG A 72 0.23 3.11 -11.39
CA ARG A 72 0.50 2.88 -9.95
C ARG A 72 -0.67 2.19 -9.27
N ARG A 73 -1.89 2.60 -9.58
CA ARG A 73 -3.12 2.01 -9.02
C ARG A 73 -3.23 0.54 -9.37
N ILE A 74 -3.10 0.18 -10.66
CA ILE A 74 -3.19 -1.21 -11.13
C ILE A 74 -2.08 -2.05 -10.50
N ALA A 75 -0.82 -1.58 -10.52
CA ALA A 75 0.29 -2.31 -9.91
C ALA A 75 0.09 -2.51 -8.41
N HIS A 76 -0.44 -1.50 -7.70
CA HIS A 76 -0.72 -1.61 -6.28
C HIS A 76 -1.85 -2.62 -5.99
N LEU A 77 -2.97 -2.56 -6.71
CA LEU A 77 -4.09 -3.49 -6.53
C LEU A 77 -3.68 -4.94 -6.85
N LEU A 78 -2.93 -5.15 -7.92
CA LEU A 78 -2.43 -6.47 -8.30
C LEU A 78 -1.48 -7.03 -7.23
N THR A 79 -0.61 -6.19 -6.66
CA THR A 79 0.26 -6.58 -5.53
C THR A 79 -0.57 -6.89 -4.28
N MET A 80 -1.52 -6.03 -3.92
CA MET A 80 -2.32 -6.14 -2.71
C MET A 80 -3.16 -7.42 -2.73
N TYR A 81 -3.95 -7.63 -3.79
CA TYR A 81 -4.79 -8.82 -3.91
C TYR A 81 -3.98 -10.09 -4.13
N GLY A 82 -2.88 -10.00 -4.89
CA GLY A 82 -1.95 -11.12 -5.03
C GLY A 82 -1.36 -11.56 -3.69
N PHE A 83 -0.93 -10.59 -2.87
CA PHE A 83 -0.37 -10.85 -1.55
C PHE A 83 -1.40 -11.44 -0.58
N VAL A 84 -2.61 -10.87 -0.53
CA VAL A 84 -3.71 -11.42 0.28
C VAL A 84 -4.01 -12.85 -0.13
N LEU A 85 -4.16 -13.11 -1.43
CA LEU A 85 -4.44 -14.45 -1.94
C LEU A 85 -3.32 -15.44 -1.57
N TYR A 86 -2.07 -15.03 -1.75
CA TYR A 86 -0.88 -15.82 -1.43
C TYR A 86 -0.78 -16.16 0.07
N VAL A 87 -0.99 -15.17 0.95
CA VAL A 87 -0.90 -15.37 2.41
C VAL A 87 -2.07 -16.18 2.94
N VAL A 88 -3.30 -15.90 2.50
CA VAL A 88 -4.50 -16.62 2.96
C VAL A 88 -4.44 -18.09 2.55
N THR A 89 -4.09 -18.38 1.29
CA THR A 89 -3.93 -19.78 0.85
C THR A 89 -2.78 -20.48 1.57
N THR A 90 -1.67 -19.79 1.84
CA THR A 90 -0.58 -20.31 2.68
C THR A 90 -1.09 -20.69 4.07
N ALA A 91 -1.84 -19.80 4.72
CA ALA A 91 -2.38 -20.04 6.06
C ALA A 91 -3.36 -21.24 6.06
N ILE A 92 -4.31 -21.29 5.11
CA ILE A 92 -5.26 -22.39 5.01
C ILE A 92 -4.51 -23.72 4.83
N MET A 93 -3.54 -23.79 3.91
CA MET A 93 -2.77 -25.01 3.68
C MET A 93 -1.96 -25.42 4.93
N VAL A 94 -1.30 -24.47 5.60
CA VAL A 94 -0.46 -24.75 6.77
C VAL A 94 -1.27 -25.15 8.01
N PHE A 95 -2.46 -24.59 8.21
CA PHE A 95 -3.26 -24.85 9.42
C PHE A 95 -4.32 -25.93 9.22
N CYS A 96 -5.00 -25.95 8.08
CA CYS A 96 -6.11 -26.88 7.82
C CYS A 96 -5.63 -28.19 7.16
N TYR A 97 -4.51 -28.17 6.43
CA TYR A 97 -3.96 -29.34 5.73
C TYR A 97 -2.47 -29.60 6.06
N PRO A 98 -2.09 -29.70 7.35
CA PRO A 98 -0.70 -29.79 7.76
C PRO A 98 -0.05 -31.17 7.52
N THR A 99 -0.83 -32.20 7.24
CA THR A 99 -0.34 -33.58 7.08
C THR A 99 -0.88 -34.22 5.80
N PRO A 100 -0.22 -35.26 5.27
CA PRO A 100 -0.69 -35.99 4.09
C PRO A 100 -2.00 -36.76 4.30
N VAL A 101 -2.49 -36.88 5.54
CA VAL A 101 -3.70 -37.65 5.88
C VAL A 101 -4.95 -37.04 5.25
N THR A 102 -5.02 -35.70 5.20
CA THR A 102 -6.11 -34.97 4.56
C THR A 102 -5.55 -34.30 3.31
N PRO A 103 -5.94 -34.74 2.09
CA PRO A 103 -5.42 -34.14 0.87
C PRO A 103 -5.85 -32.67 0.76
N THR A 104 -4.89 -31.80 0.46
CA THR A 104 -5.15 -30.38 0.22
C THR A 104 -6.04 -30.22 -1.03
N PRO A 105 -7.15 -29.46 -0.94
CA PRO A 105 -7.97 -29.13 -2.11
C PRO A 105 -7.12 -28.56 -3.25
N PRO A 106 -7.22 -29.09 -4.48
CA PRO A 106 -6.37 -28.67 -5.62
C PRO A 106 -6.45 -27.17 -5.96
N ILE A 107 -7.57 -26.53 -5.62
CA ILE A 107 -7.76 -25.09 -5.82
C ILE A 107 -6.81 -24.24 -4.97
N LEU A 108 -6.40 -24.70 -3.78
CA LEU A 108 -5.58 -23.90 -2.88
C LEU A 108 -4.15 -23.69 -3.43
N PRO A 109 -3.40 -24.71 -3.89
CA PRO A 109 -2.14 -24.48 -4.59
C PRO A 109 -2.29 -23.60 -5.83
N VAL A 110 -3.36 -23.77 -6.63
CA VAL A 110 -3.59 -22.94 -7.83
C VAL A 110 -3.74 -21.46 -7.45
N LEU A 111 -4.55 -21.16 -6.44
CA LEU A 111 -4.71 -19.79 -5.95
C LEU A 111 -3.42 -19.24 -5.33
N TRP A 112 -2.64 -20.07 -4.66
CA TRP A 112 -1.33 -19.71 -4.12
C TRP A 112 -0.36 -19.30 -5.23
N TRP A 113 -0.24 -20.11 -6.28
CA TRP A 113 0.57 -19.79 -7.47
C TRP A 113 0.09 -18.51 -8.16
N LEU A 114 -1.22 -18.37 -8.35
CA LEU A 114 -1.81 -17.17 -8.94
C LEU A 114 -1.47 -15.93 -8.12
N GLY A 115 -1.67 -15.98 -6.79
CA GLY A 115 -1.36 -14.87 -5.90
C GLY A 115 0.11 -14.48 -5.94
N GLY A 116 1.02 -15.47 -5.93
CA GLY A 116 2.45 -15.22 -6.06
C GLY A 116 2.83 -14.60 -7.40
N LEU A 117 2.28 -15.11 -8.51
CA LEU A 117 2.51 -14.56 -9.86
C LEU A 117 1.98 -13.14 -10.00
N MET A 118 0.82 -12.83 -9.41
CA MET A 118 0.28 -11.47 -9.35
C MET A 118 1.28 -10.53 -8.65
N VAL A 119 1.80 -10.92 -7.48
CA VAL A 119 2.80 -10.13 -6.72
C VAL A 119 4.10 -9.94 -7.51
N CYS A 120 4.64 -11.00 -8.12
CA CYS A 120 5.87 -10.89 -8.90
C CYS A 120 5.65 -9.97 -10.12
N THR A 121 4.58 -10.19 -10.89
CA THR A 121 4.30 -9.40 -12.09
C THR A 121 4.14 -7.93 -11.75
N SER A 122 3.31 -7.60 -10.76
CA SER A 122 3.09 -6.22 -10.35
C SER A 122 4.29 -5.59 -9.67
N GLY A 123 5.00 -6.34 -8.82
CA GLY A 123 6.13 -5.86 -8.05
C GLY A 123 7.34 -5.58 -8.92
N TYR A 124 7.66 -6.46 -9.87
CA TYR A 124 8.72 -6.21 -10.85
C TYR A 124 8.36 -5.09 -11.81
N TRP A 125 7.10 -5.02 -12.26
CA TRP A 125 6.62 -3.89 -13.04
C TRP A 125 6.77 -2.57 -12.28
N PHE A 126 6.40 -2.56 -11.00
CA PHE A 126 6.57 -1.40 -10.13
C PHE A 126 8.04 -1.01 -9.98
N TRP A 127 8.90 -1.99 -9.67
CA TRP A 127 10.32 -1.80 -9.37
C TRP A 127 11.09 -1.17 -10.54
N PHE A 128 10.91 -1.70 -11.75
CA PHE A 128 11.69 -1.30 -12.91
C PHE A 128 11.08 -0.12 -13.69
N PHE A 129 9.76 0.06 -13.66
CA PHE A 129 9.10 0.99 -14.59
C PHE A 129 8.21 2.07 -13.95
N ILE A 130 7.85 1.92 -12.66
CA ILE A 130 6.88 2.82 -12.01
C ILE A 130 7.49 3.65 -10.89
N ARG A 131 8.66 3.27 -10.36
CA ARG A 131 9.37 4.07 -9.35
C ARG A 131 9.64 5.47 -9.89
N VAL A 132 8.89 6.44 -9.37
CA VAL A 132 8.94 7.84 -9.81
C VAL A 132 10.34 8.39 -9.61
N ASP A 133 10.98 8.11 -8.47
CA ASP A 133 12.34 8.56 -8.18
C ASP A 133 13.38 8.01 -9.17
N VAL A 134 13.08 6.94 -9.91
CA VAL A 134 13.96 6.38 -10.96
C VAL A 134 13.56 6.93 -12.33
N ALA A 135 12.28 6.79 -12.68
CA ALA A 135 11.77 7.18 -13.98
C ALA A 135 11.71 8.69 -14.18
N ALA A 136 11.56 9.48 -13.11
CA ALA A 136 11.37 10.94 -13.12
C ALA A 136 12.62 11.74 -12.69
N GLU A 137 13.54 11.14 -11.93
CA GLU A 137 14.75 11.84 -11.42
C GLU A 137 16.07 11.27 -11.98
N GLY A 138 16.01 10.36 -12.96
CA GLY A 138 17.20 9.81 -13.63
C GLY A 138 18.08 8.92 -12.77
N ASN A 139 17.57 8.42 -11.65
CA ASN A 139 18.29 7.47 -10.83
C ASN A 139 18.38 6.10 -11.51
N SER A 140 19.43 5.34 -11.19
CA SER A 140 19.56 3.96 -11.67
C SER A 140 18.40 3.08 -11.18
N PRO A 141 17.86 2.16 -12.02
CA PRO A 141 16.85 1.19 -11.60
C PRO A 141 17.37 0.24 -10.51
N PHE A 142 18.68 0.18 -10.29
CA PHE A 142 19.33 -0.60 -9.23
C PHE A 142 19.59 0.19 -7.93
N ARG A 143 19.21 1.47 -7.87
CA ARG A 143 19.30 2.27 -6.63
C ARG A 143 18.41 1.66 -5.55
N LEU A 144 19.01 1.39 -4.40
CA LEU A 144 18.35 0.85 -3.21
C LEU A 144 18.27 1.91 -2.10
N MET A 145 17.11 2.04 -1.49
CA MET A 145 16.87 2.91 -0.34
C MET A 145 16.23 2.13 0.80
N LYS A 146 16.31 2.63 2.04
CA LYS A 146 15.61 2.01 3.19
C LYS A 146 14.11 1.84 2.92
N ALA A 147 13.52 2.80 2.21
CA ALA A 147 12.13 2.79 1.75
C ALA A 147 11.77 1.58 0.86
N ASP A 148 12.76 0.94 0.21
CA ASP A 148 12.58 -0.19 -0.71
C ASP A 148 12.59 -1.55 0.01
N LEU A 149 12.96 -1.58 1.29
CA LEU A 149 13.10 -2.83 2.07
C LEU A 149 11.83 -3.69 1.97
N PHE A 150 10.65 -3.07 2.02
CA PHE A 150 9.36 -3.78 1.91
C PHE A 150 9.21 -4.47 0.55
N ILE A 151 9.32 -3.74 -0.56
CA ILE A 151 9.07 -4.31 -1.88
C ILE A 151 10.12 -5.34 -2.28
N LEU A 152 11.38 -5.12 -1.89
CA LEU A 152 12.47 -6.05 -2.20
C LEU A 152 12.37 -7.34 -1.40
N SER A 153 12.08 -7.27 -0.11
CA SER A 153 11.87 -8.47 0.71
C SER A 153 10.62 -9.23 0.30
N LEU A 154 9.55 -8.53 -0.11
CA LEU A 154 8.34 -9.13 -0.68
C LEU A 154 8.66 -9.88 -1.98
N LEU A 155 9.32 -9.21 -2.93
CA LEU A 155 9.70 -9.82 -4.21
C LEU A 155 10.65 -10.99 -4.02
N ALA A 156 11.66 -10.87 -3.14
CA ALA A 156 12.57 -11.96 -2.83
C ALA A 156 11.84 -13.15 -2.22
N SER A 157 10.99 -12.93 -1.20
CA SER A 157 10.22 -13.97 -0.54
C SER A 157 9.31 -14.72 -1.52
N VAL A 158 8.46 -14.01 -2.27
CA VAL A 158 7.52 -14.65 -3.18
C VAL A 158 8.24 -15.36 -4.33
N THR A 159 9.25 -14.73 -4.93
CA THR A 159 10.01 -15.34 -6.04
C THR A 159 10.73 -16.60 -5.60
N LEU A 160 11.41 -16.58 -4.44
CA LEU A 160 12.05 -17.76 -3.88
C LEU A 160 11.03 -18.84 -3.51
N GLY A 161 9.86 -18.45 -3.01
CA GLY A 161 8.75 -19.37 -2.73
C GLY A 161 8.27 -20.09 -4.00
N LEU A 162 8.03 -19.35 -5.08
CA LEU A 162 7.62 -19.93 -6.36
C LEU A 162 8.71 -20.83 -6.96
N ILE A 163 9.98 -20.39 -6.96
CA ILE A 163 11.10 -21.21 -7.45
C ILE A 163 11.22 -22.48 -6.62
N TRP A 164 11.16 -22.37 -5.28
CA TRP A 164 11.18 -23.54 -4.39
C TRP A 164 10.05 -24.51 -4.74
N ALA A 165 8.81 -24.02 -4.87
CA ALA A 165 7.65 -24.86 -5.17
C ALA A 165 7.82 -25.58 -6.52
N TRP A 166 8.37 -24.90 -7.53
CA TRP A 166 8.69 -25.52 -8.82
C TRP A 166 9.79 -26.59 -8.71
N LEU A 167 10.90 -26.30 -8.03
CA LEU A 167 11.99 -27.26 -7.84
C LEU A 167 11.52 -28.49 -7.07
N GLN A 168 10.76 -28.28 -5.99
CA GLN A 168 10.21 -29.34 -5.16
C GLN A 168 9.24 -30.24 -5.95
N ALA A 169 8.36 -29.65 -6.77
CA ALA A 169 7.40 -30.41 -7.57
C ALA A 169 8.06 -31.28 -8.66
N ASN A 170 9.23 -30.86 -9.16
CA ASN A 170 9.97 -31.58 -10.20
C ASN A 170 11.08 -32.48 -9.64
N GLY A 171 11.24 -32.57 -8.31
CA GLY A 171 12.29 -33.37 -7.68
C GLY A 171 13.72 -32.88 -8.00
N ILE A 172 13.89 -31.60 -8.30
CA ILE A 172 15.18 -31.02 -8.70
C ILE A 172 16.05 -30.78 -7.45
N ALA A 173 17.32 -31.17 -7.54
CA ALA A 173 18.29 -30.93 -6.47
C ALA A 173 18.40 -29.43 -6.12
N GLY A 174 18.56 -29.12 -4.83
CA GLY A 174 18.67 -27.74 -4.34
C GLY A 174 17.34 -27.11 -3.88
N ALA A 175 16.20 -27.80 -4.00
CA ALA A 175 14.92 -27.32 -3.46
C ALA A 175 15.02 -26.89 -1.99
N SER A 176 15.66 -27.69 -1.13
CA SER A 176 15.84 -27.36 0.30
C SER A 176 16.68 -26.10 0.54
N ALA A 177 17.67 -25.82 -0.32
CA ALA A 177 18.49 -24.62 -0.22
C ALA A 177 17.67 -23.37 -0.57
N VAL A 178 16.89 -23.44 -1.67
CA VAL A 178 15.97 -22.35 -2.05
C VAL A 178 14.89 -22.14 -1.01
N PHE A 179 14.39 -23.21 -0.39
CA PHE A 179 13.47 -23.13 0.74
C PHE A 179 14.06 -22.34 1.92
N GLY A 180 15.32 -22.61 2.27
CA GLY A 180 16.03 -21.85 3.32
C GLY A 180 16.10 -20.35 3.01
N LEU A 181 16.40 -20.00 1.75
CA LEU A 181 16.40 -18.61 1.29
C LEU A 181 15.00 -17.98 1.32
N TYR A 182 13.97 -18.74 0.94
CA TYR A 182 12.58 -18.30 1.01
C TYR A 182 12.19 -17.96 2.46
N ILE A 183 12.52 -18.84 3.41
CA ILE A 183 12.26 -18.61 4.84
C ILE A 183 13.01 -17.37 5.33
N LEU A 184 14.30 -17.22 4.99
CA LEU A 184 15.08 -16.05 5.36
C LEU A 184 14.47 -14.74 4.81
N ALA A 185 14.12 -14.71 3.53
CA ALA A 185 13.49 -13.55 2.90
C ALA A 185 12.13 -13.20 3.55
N THR A 186 11.38 -14.22 3.96
CA THR A 186 10.09 -14.06 4.67
C THR A 186 10.30 -13.47 6.07
N VAL A 187 11.34 -13.91 6.79
CA VAL A 187 11.72 -13.33 8.07
C VAL A 187 12.13 -11.86 7.90
N VAL A 188 12.89 -11.52 6.86
CA VAL A 188 13.25 -10.13 6.56
C VAL A 188 12.01 -9.29 6.23
N LEU A 189 11.06 -9.83 5.46
CA LEU A 189 9.82 -9.14 5.10
C LEU A 189 8.99 -8.77 6.34
N PHE A 190 8.73 -9.74 7.22
CA PHE A 190 7.85 -9.55 8.37
C PHE A 190 8.56 -9.02 9.62
N GLY A 191 9.84 -9.36 9.83
CA GLY A 191 10.67 -8.76 10.87
C GLY A 191 11.13 -7.34 10.54
N GLY A 192 11.20 -7.00 9.25
CA GLY A 192 11.61 -5.67 8.77
C GLY A 192 10.54 -4.58 8.86
N VAL A 193 9.37 -4.87 9.45
CA VAL A 193 8.23 -3.93 9.53
C VAL A 193 8.63 -2.56 10.11
N PRO A 194 9.37 -2.45 11.24
CA PRO A 194 9.76 -1.15 11.81
C PRO A 194 10.61 -0.26 10.90
N TRP A 195 11.33 -0.85 9.95
CA TRP A 195 12.29 -0.13 9.08
C TRP A 195 11.83 -0.03 7.63
N SER A 196 10.66 -0.55 7.32
CA SER A 196 10.15 -0.63 5.96
C SER A 196 8.86 0.17 5.81
N LYS A 197 8.37 0.25 4.58
CA LYS A 197 7.05 0.82 4.33
C LYS A 197 5.93 -0.09 4.82
N PHE A 198 6.14 -1.36 5.20
CA PHE A 198 5.06 -2.33 5.46
C PHE A 198 3.93 -1.78 6.34
N ALA A 199 4.27 -1.07 7.43
CA ALA A 199 3.28 -0.53 8.37
C ALA A 199 2.27 0.45 7.73
N HIS A 200 2.59 1.06 6.57
CA HIS A 200 1.68 1.93 5.83
C HIS A 200 0.35 1.24 5.49
N MET A 201 0.32 -0.10 5.36
CA MET A 201 -0.89 -0.87 5.09
C MET A 201 -1.96 -0.68 6.17
N PHE A 202 -1.55 -0.42 7.42
CA PHE A 202 -2.45 -0.22 8.55
C PHE A 202 -2.81 1.25 8.76
N PHE A 203 -1.88 2.18 8.49
CA PHE A 203 -2.08 3.61 8.73
C PHE A 203 -2.85 4.33 7.63
N LYS A 204 -2.69 3.91 6.37
CA LYS A 204 -3.27 4.60 5.23
C LYS A 204 -4.80 4.62 5.25
N PRO A 205 -5.50 3.53 5.62
CA PRO A 205 -6.95 3.57 5.79
C PRO A 205 -7.40 4.58 6.86
N ALA A 206 -6.67 4.67 7.98
CA ALA A 206 -6.99 5.62 9.04
C ALA A 206 -6.79 7.08 8.58
N ALA A 207 -5.70 7.36 7.86
CA ALA A 207 -5.46 8.68 7.30
C ALA A 207 -6.49 9.06 6.21
N ALA A 208 -6.90 8.10 5.37
CA ALA A 208 -7.93 8.32 4.36
C ALA A 208 -9.30 8.62 5.00
N PHE A 209 -9.64 7.90 6.08
CA PHE A 209 -10.84 8.16 6.87
C PHE A 209 -10.82 9.57 7.47
N GLU A 210 -9.70 9.94 8.12
CA GLU A 210 -9.53 11.26 8.72
C GLU A 210 -9.62 12.38 7.66
N LYS A 211 -9.04 12.17 6.48
CA LYS A 211 -9.16 13.12 5.36
C LYS A 211 -10.61 13.37 4.97
N ARG A 212 -11.38 12.31 4.68
CA ARG A 212 -12.81 12.44 4.32
C ARG A 212 -13.63 13.07 5.45
N LEU A 213 -13.32 12.74 6.68
CA LEU A 213 -13.96 13.35 7.83
C LEU A 213 -13.67 14.85 7.92
N SER A 214 -12.41 15.24 7.69
CA SER A 214 -12.02 16.65 7.72
C SER A 214 -12.70 17.47 6.61
N GLU A 215 -12.94 16.85 5.46
CA GLU A 215 -13.70 17.46 4.36
C GLU A 215 -15.18 17.61 4.74
N ALA A 216 -15.78 16.56 5.30
CA ALA A 216 -17.19 16.57 5.71
C ALA A 216 -17.47 17.56 6.85
N ASN A 217 -16.54 17.69 7.80
CA ASN A 217 -16.69 18.57 8.97
C ASN A 217 -16.23 20.02 8.71
N GLY A 218 -15.74 20.27 7.49
CA GLY A 218 -15.31 21.57 6.99
C GLY A 218 -13.99 22.10 7.58
N THR A 219 -13.22 21.30 8.31
CA THR A 219 -11.87 21.68 8.74
C THR A 219 -10.85 21.56 7.62
N VAL A 220 -11.05 20.61 6.70
CA VAL A 220 -10.26 20.37 5.48
C VAL A 220 -8.75 20.33 5.75
N GLN A 221 -8.32 19.83 6.91
CA GLN A 221 -6.92 19.84 7.36
C GLN A 221 -6.25 21.23 7.32
N ASN A 222 -7.03 22.31 7.44
CA ASN A 222 -6.61 23.71 7.23
C ASN A 222 -6.05 23.98 5.81
N LEU A 223 -6.43 23.16 4.83
CA LEU A 223 -6.12 23.41 3.43
C LEU A 223 -7.04 24.52 2.89
N PRO A 224 -6.54 25.36 1.96
CA PRO A 224 -7.38 26.34 1.30
C PRO A 224 -8.53 25.66 0.56
N THR A 225 -9.76 26.10 0.82
CA THR A 225 -10.95 25.68 0.07
C THR A 225 -11.28 26.63 -1.09
N LEU A 226 -10.53 27.73 -1.21
CA LEU A 226 -10.71 28.74 -2.24
C LEU A 226 -10.28 28.20 -3.60
N THR A 227 -11.15 28.36 -4.58
CA THR A 227 -10.92 27.94 -5.97
C THR A 227 -10.96 29.17 -6.89
N ARG A 228 -10.35 29.07 -8.07
CA ARG A 228 -10.22 30.22 -9.00
C ARG A 228 -11.55 30.59 -9.69
N ASP A 229 -12.48 29.66 -9.74
CA ASP A 229 -13.84 29.86 -10.25
C ASP A 229 -14.72 30.66 -9.27
N ASP A 230 -14.29 30.90 -8.03
CA ASP A 230 -14.99 31.76 -7.09
C ASP A 230 -14.94 33.25 -7.55
N PRO A 231 -16.10 33.88 -7.81
CA PRO A 231 -16.17 35.28 -8.27
C PRO A 231 -15.51 36.29 -7.31
N GLU A 232 -15.55 36.04 -6.00
CA GLU A 232 -14.90 36.92 -5.01
C GLU A 232 -13.38 36.72 -5.04
N GLN A 233 -12.92 35.50 -5.28
CA GLN A 233 -11.50 35.18 -5.39
C GLN A 233 -10.87 35.82 -6.64
N GLN A 234 -11.61 35.85 -7.77
CA GLN A 234 -11.16 36.49 -9.02
C GLN A 234 -10.94 38.00 -8.90
N GLN A 235 -11.62 38.65 -7.95
CA GLN A 235 -11.51 40.09 -7.72
C GLN A 235 -10.31 40.47 -6.85
N ARG A 236 -9.60 39.49 -6.26
CA ARG A 236 -8.40 39.77 -5.46
C ARG A 236 -7.29 40.28 -6.36
N HIS A 237 -6.56 41.29 -5.87
CA HIS A 237 -5.39 41.85 -6.57
C HIS A 237 -4.37 40.78 -7.01
N SER A 238 -4.17 39.72 -6.21
CA SER A 238 -3.27 38.62 -6.56
C SER A 238 -3.72 37.77 -7.76
N MET A 239 -4.96 37.92 -8.21
CA MET A 239 -5.58 37.15 -9.30
C MET A 239 -5.82 37.98 -10.56
N GLU A 240 -5.43 39.25 -10.57
CA GLU A 240 -5.68 40.19 -11.68
C GLU A 240 -5.16 39.64 -13.02
N LEU A 241 -3.96 39.07 -13.03
CA LEU A 241 -3.35 38.46 -14.23
C LEU A 241 -4.00 37.13 -14.66
N LEU A 242 -4.80 36.51 -13.80
CA LEU A 242 -5.44 35.21 -14.01
C LEU A 242 -6.95 35.32 -14.22
N ARG A 243 -7.51 36.53 -14.19
CA ARG A 243 -8.96 36.78 -14.25
C ARG A 243 -9.59 36.26 -15.54
N ASP A 244 -8.95 36.56 -16.68
CA ASP A 244 -9.42 36.14 -18.01
C ASP A 244 -8.70 34.87 -18.52
N ALA A 245 -7.82 34.28 -17.72
CA ALA A 245 -7.10 33.07 -18.10
C ALA A 245 -8.08 31.88 -18.19
N PRO A 246 -7.87 30.92 -19.11
CA PRO A 246 -8.69 29.71 -19.17
C PRO A 246 -8.55 28.89 -17.87
N MET A 247 -9.65 28.27 -17.40
CA MET A 247 -9.65 27.43 -16.18
C MET A 247 -8.75 26.21 -16.33
N ASP A 248 -8.72 25.65 -17.53
CA ASP A 248 -7.75 24.65 -17.93
C ASP A 248 -6.55 25.33 -18.62
N MET A 249 -5.40 25.35 -17.94
CA MET A 249 -4.14 25.87 -18.48
C MET A 249 -3.40 24.83 -19.34
N GLY A 250 -4.08 23.74 -19.69
CA GLY A 250 -3.51 22.57 -20.36
C GLY A 250 -2.73 21.68 -19.41
N LEU A 251 -2.10 20.65 -19.97
CA LEU A 251 -1.38 19.64 -19.19
C LEU A 251 -0.12 20.16 -18.48
N GLY A 252 0.37 21.36 -18.83
CA GLY A 252 1.55 21.99 -18.22
C GLY A 252 2.76 21.04 -18.20
N ILE A 253 3.35 20.85 -17.01
CA ILE A 253 4.49 19.92 -16.80
C ILE A 253 4.15 18.45 -17.11
N LYS A 254 2.86 18.09 -17.22
CA LYS A 254 2.42 16.74 -17.62
C LYS A 254 2.30 16.56 -19.14
N ARG A 255 2.58 17.61 -19.93
CA ARG A 255 2.52 17.55 -21.40
C ARG A 255 3.53 16.56 -21.97
N GLU A 256 4.66 16.38 -21.29
CA GLU A 256 5.69 15.40 -21.64
C GLU A 256 5.89 14.43 -20.48
N ALA A 257 6.16 13.15 -20.80
CA ALA A 257 6.55 12.19 -19.78
C ALA A 257 7.96 12.53 -19.29
N PRO A 258 8.23 12.57 -17.97
CA PRO A 258 9.56 12.86 -17.46
C PRO A 258 10.48 11.70 -17.84
N ARG A 259 11.19 11.83 -18.97
CA ARG A 259 12.08 10.82 -19.56
C ARG A 259 13.38 11.46 -20.05
N HIS A 260 13.77 12.58 -19.45
CA HIS A 260 14.83 13.46 -19.96
C HIS A 260 16.26 13.03 -19.57
N TYR A 261 16.48 11.74 -19.30
CA TYR A 261 17.78 11.16 -18.91
C TYR A 261 17.89 9.73 -19.42
#